data_AF-A0A2K6MJB4-F1
#
_entry.id   AF-A0A2K6MJB4-F1
#
_cell.length_a   1.000
_cell.length_b   1.000
_cell.length_c   1.000
_cell.angle_alpha   90.00
_cell.angle_beta   90.00
_cell.angle_gamma   90.00
#
_symmetry.space_group_name_H-M   'P 1'
#
loop_
_entity.id
_entity.type
_entity.pdbx_description
1 polymer ?
#
loop_
_entity_poly.entity_id
_entity_poly.type
_entity_poly.pdbx_seq_one_letter_code
_entity_poly.pdbx_strand_id
1 'polypeptide(L)'
;MVELDRQKIGGFWREVGVASYQSLVLMAPKRVEGLFLTLSGSNLTVKVAYNSSGSCEIERIVGSEIDTTGKFAFPGHREIHVLDTDYEGYAILRVSLMWRGRSFHVLKYFTRSLEDEDWLGFWRFRELTADTGLYLAARPGRCAELLKEELI
;
A
#
# COMPACT_ATOMS: atom_id res chain seq x y z
N MET A 1 -3.52 -14.70 -15.23
CA MET A 1 -2.97 -13.93 -14.09
C MET A 1 -1.53 -13.65 -14.46
N VAL A 2 -1.17 -12.38 -14.65
CA VAL A 2 0.20 -12.00 -15.00
C VAL A 2 1.03 -12.11 -13.72
N GLU A 3 2.16 -12.81 -13.81
CA GLU A 3 3.08 -12.98 -12.69
C GLU A 3 3.74 -11.63 -12.35
N LEU A 4 3.85 -11.31 -11.06
CA LEU A 4 4.42 -10.05 -10.60
C LEU A 4 5.90 -9.94 -10.97
N ASP A 5 6.26 -8.89 -11.72
CA ASP A 5 7.65 -8.53 -11.93
C ASP A 5 8.21 -7.85 -10.67
N ARG A 6 8.87 -8.67 -9.86
CA ARG A 6 9.40 -8.33 -8.53
C ARG A 6 10.38 -7.16 -8.56
N GLN A 7 11.16 -7.01 -9.62
CA GLN A 7 12.16 -5.93 -9.65
C GLN A 7 11.49 -4.60 -9.97
N LYS A 8 10.46 -4.61 -10.81
CA LYS A 8 9.78 -3.38 -11.25
C LYS A 8 8.85 -2.78 -10.19
N ILE A 9 8.30 -3.59 -9.28
CA ILE A 9 7.44 -3.08 -8.19
C ILE A 9 8.25 -2.33 -7.10
N GLY A 10 9.57 -2.51 -7.05
CA GLY A 10 10.45 -1.85 -6.07
C GLY A 10 10.43 -0.32 -6.19
N GLY A 11 10.80 0.37 -5.11
CA GLY A 11 10.91 1.83 -5.04
C GLY A 11 9.73 2.51 -4.33
N PHE A 12 9.62 3.82 -4.53
CA PHE A 12 8.66 4.69 -3.87
C PHE A 12 7.24 4.56 -4.43
N TRP A 13 6.23 4.68 -3.55
CA TRP A 13 4.79 4.65 -3.84
C TRP A 13 4.02 5.54 -2.84
N ARG A 14 3.29 6.56 -3.29
CA ARG A 14 2.42 7.41 -2.47
C ARG A 14 1.01 6.83 -2.40
N GLU A 15 0.36 6.82 -1.23
CA GLU A 15 -1.05 6.42 -1.12
C GLU A 15 -1.96 7.51 -1.70
N VAL A 16 -2.92 7.12 -2.55
CA VAL A 16 -3.89 8.01 -3.21
C VAL A 16 -5.34 7.62 -2.90
N GLY A 17 -5.62 6.35 -2.64
CA GLY A 17 -6.97 5.89 -2.35
C GLY A 17 -7.02 4.72 -1.38
N VAL A 18 -8.08 4.66 -0.57
CA VAL A 18 -8.31 3.59 0.39
C VAL A 18 -9.78 3.17 0.36
N ALA A 19 -10.05 1.86 0.33
CA ALA A 19 -11.39 1.31 0.37
C ALA A 19 -11.45 0.07 1.28
N SER A 20 -12.50 -0.03 2.09
CA SER A 20 -12.74 -1.19 2.96
C SER A 20 -14.21 -1.32 3.32
N TYR A 21 -14.69 -2.53 3.56
CA TYR A 21 -16.02 -2.77 4.15
C TYR A 21 -16.05 -2.46 5.65
N GLN A 22 -14.89 -2.37 6.31
CA GLN A 22 -14.79 -2.16 7.75
C GLN A 22 -14.37 -0.72 8.08
N SER A 23 -15.31 0.08 8.60
CA SER A 23 -15.10 1.49 8.95
C SER A 23 -13.90 1.74 9.88
N LEU A 24 -13.66 0.84 10.84
CA LEU A 24 -12.55 0.94 11.78
C LEU A 24 -11.18 1.00 11.08
N VAL A 25 -11.03 0.31 9.94
CA VAL A 25 -9.75 0.30 9.21
C VAL A 25 -9.47 1.65 8.55
N LEU A 26 -10.53 2.38 8.21
CA LEU A 26 -10.46 3.73 7.62
C LEU A 26 -10.26 4.83 8.67
N MET A 27 -10.53 4.54 9.94
CA MET A 27 -10.37 5.47 11.07
C MET A 27 -9.08 5.25 11.88
N ALA A 28 -8.12 4.48 11.33
CA ALA A 28 -6.87 4.21 12.03
C ALA A 28 -6.11 5.52 12.34
N PRO A 29 -5.56 5.69 13.56
CA PRO A 29 -4.90 6.93 13.97
C PRO A 29 -3.60 7.21 13.22
N LYS A 30 -2.92 6.15 12.75
CA LYS A 30 -1.76 6.28 11.86
C LYS A 30 -2.20 6.10 10.42
N ARG A 31 -2.22 7.20 9.68
CA ARG A 31 -2.56 7.18 8.26
C ARG A 31 -1.31 6.98 7.43
N VAL A 32 -1.30 5.97 6.56
CA VAL A 32 -0.22 5.77 5.58
C VAL A 32 -0.26 6.91 4.58
N GLU A 33 0.89 7.51 4.29
CA GLU A 33 1.03 8.48 3.18
C GLU A 33 1.91 7.93 2.05
N GLY A 34 2.83 7.02 2.35
CA GLY A 34 3.67 6.41 1.32
C GLY A 34 4.40 5.15 1.79
N LEU A 35 4.91 4.42 0.81
CA LEU A 35 5.70 3.20 0.94
C LEU A 35 6.99 3.32 0.13
N PHE A 36 8.04 2.68 0.62
CA PHE A 36 9.21 2.35 -0.17
C PHE A 36 9.43 0.84 -0.12
N LEU A 37 9.34 0.19 -1.28
CA LEU A 37 9.43 -1.27 -1.41
C LEU A 37 10.84 -1.66 -1.84
N THR A 38 11.43 -2.63 -1.14
CA THR A 38 12.72 -3.21 -1.52
C THR A 38 12.63 -4.71 -1.48
N LEU A 39 12.85 -5.36 -2.62
CA LEU A 39 12.79 -6.81 -2.75
C LEU A 39 14.20 -7.40 -2.71
N SER A 40 14.38 -8.48 -1.96
CA SER A 40 15.64 -9.23 -1.87
C SER A 40 15.37 -10.71 -1.67
N GLY A 41 15.64 -11.53 -2.69
CA GLY A 41 15.19 -12.92 -2.72
C GLY A 41 13.67 -13.00 -2.52
N SER A 42 13.21 -13.88 -1.63
CA SER A 42 11.79 -14.00 -1.24
C SER A 42 11.28 -12.91 -0.30
N ASN A 43 12.15 -12.01 0.18
CA ASN A 43 11.79 -11.01 1.18
C ASN A 43 11.36 -9.69 0.52
N LEU A 44 10.38 -9.05 1.16
CA LEU A 44 9.95 -7.68 0.88
C LEU A 44 10.19 -6.84 2.13
N THR A 45 11.11 -5.87 2.02
CA THR A 45 11.21 -4.79 3.00
C THR A 45 10.28 -3.67 2.58
N VAL A 46 9.46 -3.21 3.52
CA VAL A 46 8.57 -2.06 3.37
C VAL A 46 9.01 -0.99 4.37
N LYS A 47 9.43 0.17 3.88
CA LYS A 47 9.43 1.39 4.69
C LYS A 47 8.08 2.07 4.52
N VAL A 48 7.39 2.36 5.60
CA VAL A 48 6.07 3.01 5.59
C VAL A 48 6.21 4.38 6.24
N ALA A 49 5.73 5.42 5.56
CA ALA A 49 5.58 6.75 6.14
C ALA A 49 4.14 6.95 6.59
N TYR A 50 3.98 7.35 7.84
CA TYR A 50 2.70 7.68 8.44
C TYR A 50 2.63 9.13 8.83
N ASN A 51 1.42 9.68 8.75
CA ASN A 51 1.05 10.88 9.47
C ASN A 51 0.38 10.51 10.79
N SER A 52 1.02 10.91 11.87
CA SER A 52 0.64 10.65 13.26
C SER A 52 0.39 12.00 13.92
N SER A 53 -0.86 12.47 13.89
CA SER A 53 -1.27 13.77 14.46
C SER A 53 -0.42 14.97 13.98
N GLY A 54 -0.02 14.98 12.71
CA GLY A 54 0.79 16.04 12.11
C GLY A 54 2.31 15.85 12.21
N SER A 55 2.77 14.78 12.85
CA SER A 55 4.18 14.34 12.81
C SER A 55 4.36 13.16 11.87
N CYS A 56 5.48 13.16 11.16
CA CYS A 56 5.84 12.07 10.26
C CYS A 56 6.60 10.98 11.01
N GLU A 57 6.10 9.75 10.92
CA GLU A 57 6.77 8.56 11.47
C GLU A 57 7.12 7.61 10.34
N ILE A 58 8.34 7.05 10.36
CA ILE A 58 8.77 6.03 9.40
C ILE A 58 8.97 4.72 10.15
N GLU A 59 8.35 3.65 9.65
CA GLU A 59 8.53 2.29 10.16
C GLU A 59 9.14 1.42 9.05
N ARG A 60 10.06 0.52 9.42
CA ARG A 60 10.60 -0.49 8.51
C ARG A 60 10.13 -1.86 8.96
N ILE A 61 9.49 -2.60 8.06
CA ILE A 61 9.00 -3.95 8.31
C ILE A 61 9.51 -4.86 7.20
N VAL A 62 9.90 -6.08 7.55
CA VAL A 62 10.32 -7.10 6.59
C VAL A 62 9.31 -8.23 6.63
N GLY A 63 8.87 -8.64 5.44
CA GLY A 63 8.02 -9.79 5.22
C GLY A 63 8.61 -10.74 4.20
N SER A 64 7.98 -11.89 4.06
CA SER A 64 8.38 -12.95 3.13
C SER A 64 7.21 -13.35 2.24
N GLU A 65 7.50 -13.66 0.99
CA GLU A 65 6.52 -14.18 0.05
C GLU A 65 5.93 -15.52 0.52
N ILE A 66 4.63 -15.71 0.32
CA ILE A 66 3.88 -16.89 0.76
C ILE A 66 2.88 -17.31 -0.31
N ASP A 67 2.57 -18.61 -0.38
CA ASP A 67 1.55 -19.27 -1.21
C ASP A 67 1.63 -19.03 -2.73
N THR A 68 1.53 -17.76 -3.14
CA THR A 68 1.39 -17.27 -4.50
C THR A 68 2.27 -16.03 -4.72
N THR A 69 2.84 -15.90 -5.91
CA THR A 69 3.68 -14.74 -6.28
C THR A 69 2.95 -13.41 -6.03
N GLY A 70 3.64 -12.47 -5.37
CA GLY A 70 3.09 -11.14 -5.05
C GLY A 70 2.26 -11.05 -3.76
N LYS A 71 2.16 -12.15 -2.99
CA LYS A 71 1.58 -12.17 -1.65
C LYS A 71 2.67 -12.34 -0.60
N PHE A 72 2.72 -11.43 0.37
CA PHE A 72 3.77 -11.35 1.39
C PHE A 72 3.17 -11.36 2.79
N ALA A 73 3.71 -12.18 3.68
CA ALA A 73 3.36 -12.21 5.10
C ALA A 73 4.36 -11.41 5.93
N PHE A 74 3.86 -10.71 6.94
CA PHE A 74 4.61 -9.85 7.84
C PHE A 74 4.31 -10.19 9.30
N PRO A 75 5.20 -9.83 10.24
CA PRO A 75 4.95 -9.97 11.67
C PRO A 75 3.60 -9.38 12.11
N GLY A 76 2.99 -9.99 13.12
CA GLY A 76 1.68 -9.55 13.63
C GLY A 76 0.49 -9.95 12.75
N HIS A 77 0.62 -11.05 11.99
CA HIS A 77 -0.44 -11.59 11.12
C HIS A 77 -0.95 -10.59 10.08
N ARG A 78 -0.02 -9.82 9.51
CA ARG A 78 -0.28 -8.86 8.45
C ARG A 78 0.10 -9.48 7.10
N GLU A 79 -0.67 -9.21 6.07
CA GLU A 79 -0.38 -9.63 4.71
C GLU A 79 -0.53 -8.47 3.73
N ILE A 80 0.33 -8.44 2.72
CA ILE A 80 0.19 -7.57 1.54
C ILE A 80 0.08 -8.44 0.31
N HIS A 81 -0.92 -8.20 -0.52
CA HIS A 81 -1.06 -8.84 -1.83
C HIS A 81 -1.14 -7.76 -2.90
N VAL A 82 -0.24 -7.80 -3.87
CA VAL A 82 -0.30 -6.95 -5.06
C VAL A 82 -1.39 -7.49 -5.98
N LEU A 83 -2.48 -6.72 -6.17
CA LEU A 83 -3.61 -7.16 -6.99
C LEU A 83 -3.49 -6.73 -8.44
N ASP A 84 -2.99 -5.51 -8.66
CA ASP A 84 -2.82 -4.93 -9.99
C ASP A 84 -1.75 -3.83 -9.96
N THR A 85 -0.99 -3.69 -11.04
CA THR A 85 0.03 -2.66 -11.20
C THR A 85 0.53 -2.62 -12.64
N ASP A 86 0.83 -1.43 -13.14
CA ASP A 86 1.58 -1.22 -14.40
C ASP A 86 3.07 -0.93 -14.14
N TYR A 87 3.50 -1.01 -12.87
CA TYR A 87 4.84 -0.73 -12.35
C TYR A 87 5.33 0.73 -12.40
N GLU A 88 4.81 1.51 -13.35
CA GLU A 88 5.25 2.86 -13.68
C GLU A 88 4.33 3.94 -13.11
N GLY A 89 3.01 3.73 -13.16
CA GLY A 89 2.00 4.71 -12.77
C GLY A 89 1.38 4.37 -11.43
N TYR A 90 0.87 3.15 -11.29
CA TYR A 90 0.05 2.74 -10.15
C TYR A 90 0.34 1.35 -9.59
N ALA A 91 -0.05 1.17 -8.34
CA ALA A 91 -0.16 -0.14 -7.71
C ALA A 91 -1.41 -0.20 -6.82
N ILE A 92 -2.12 -1.33 -6.87
CA ILE A 92 -3.28 -1.61 -6.03
C ILE A 92 -2.93 -2.80 -5.14
N LEU A 93 -2.93 -2.54 -3.83
CA LEU A 93 -2.54 -3.52 -2.81
C LEU A 93 -3.75 -3.87 -1.95
N ARG A 94 -3.89 -5.16 -1.63
CA ARG A 94 -4.73 -5.61 -0.53
C ARG A 94 -3.87 -5.79 0.70
N VAL A 95 -4.14 -5.01 1.74
CA VAL A 95 -3.52 -5.18 3.06
C VAL A 95 -4.51 -5.88 3.97
N SER A 96 -4.10 -6.99 4.58
CA SER A 96 -4.93 -7.77 5.50
C SER A 96 -4.29 -7.85 6.88
N LEU A 97 -5.12 -7.89 7.92
CA LEU A 97 -4.71 -8.10 9.30
C LEU A 97 -5.65 -9.11 9.95
N MET A 98 -5.10 -10.19 10.50
CA MET A 98 -5.85 -11.08 11.37
C MET A 98 -5.77 -10.56 12.81
N TRP A 99 -6.91 -10.17 13.38
CA TRP A 99 -7.00 -9.69 14.75
C TRP A 99 -8.16 -10.36 15.49
N ARG A 100 -7.85 -11.04 16.60
CA ARG A 100 -8.82 -11.78 17.43
C ARG A 100 -9.71 -12.74 16.61
N GLY A 101 -9.10 -13.47 15.67
CA GLY A 101 -9.80 -14.43 14.80
C GLY A 101 -10.67 -13.80 13.70
N ARG A 102 -10.59 -12.47 13.51
CA ARG A 102 -11.28 -11.76 12.42
C ARG A 102 -10.26 -11.22 11.42
N SER A 103 -10.55 -11.42 10.14
CA SER A 103 -9.76 -10.84 9.06
C SER A 103 -10.31 -9.46 8.69
N PHE A 104 -9.46 -8.46 8.82
CA PHE A 104 -9.70 -7.11 8.32
C PHE A 104 -8.93 -6.94 7.03
N HIS A 105 -9.54 -6.31 6.03
CA HIS A 105 -8.85 -6.04 4.78
C HIS A 105 -9.16 -4.64 4.26
N VAL A 106 -8.16 -4.06 3.64
CA VAL A 106 -8.24 -2.75 3.00
C VAL A 106 -7.56 -2.82 1.66
N LEU A 107 -8.22 -2.25 0.65
CA LEU A 107 -7.66 -2.00 -0.65
C LEU A 107 -7.04 -0.61 -0.64
N LYS A 108 -5.79 -0.52 -1.07
CA LYS A 108 -5.03 0.73 -1.13
C LYS A 108 -4.51 0.93 -2.54
N TYR A 109 -4.73 2.11 -3.08
CA TYR A 109 -4.24 2.57 -4.38
C TYR A 109 -3.07 3.52 -4.15
N PHE A 110 -1.98 3.26 -4.88
CA PHE A 110 -0.75 4.01 -4.81
C PHE A 110 -0.29 4.52 -6.18
N THR A 111 0.50 5.60 -6.18
CA THR A 111 1.14 6.20 -7.37
C THR A 111 2.64 6.40 -7.19
N ARG A 112 3.41 6.45 -8.28
CA ARG A 112 4.83 6.85 -8.23
C ARG A 112 5.02 8.36 -8.01
N SER A 113 4.07 9.17 -8.48
CA SER A 113 4.12 10.63 -8.35
C SER A 113 3.72 11.10 -6.95
N LEU A 114 4.38 12.15 -6.48
CA LEU A 114 4.01 12.84 -5.23
C LEU A 114 2.77 13.72 -5.41
N GLU A 115 2.57 14.24 -6.62
CA GLU A 115 1.55 15.26 -6.90
C GLU A 115 0.45 14.69 -7.78
N ASP A 116 0.81 13.94 -8.82
CA ASP A 116 -0.13 13.43 -9.80
C ASP A 116 -0.84 12.17 -9.33
N GLU A 117 -2.09 12.03 -9.75
CA GLU A 117 -2.82 10.78 -9.72
C GLU A 117 -2.69 10.09 -11.10
N ASP A 118 -2.58 8.77 -11.10
CA ASP A 118 -2.64 8.00 -12.34
C ASP A 118 -4.10 7.71 -12.70
N TRP A 119 -4.55 8.20 -13.86
CA TRP A 119 -5.95 8.06 -14.28
C TRP A 119 -6.35 6.59 -14.52
N LEU A 120 -5.45 5.79 -15.10
CA LEU A 120 -5.71 4.37 -15.34
C LEU A 120 -5.83 3.62 -14.02
N GLY A 121 -4.89 3.85 -13.10
CA GLY A 121 -4.90 3.29 -11.75
C GLY A 121 -6.14 3.69 -10.96
N PHE A 122 -6.59 4.94 -11.07
CA PHE A 122 -7.83 5.39 -10.45
C PHE A 122 -9.05 4.60 -10.96
N TRP A 123 -9.20 4.44 -12.28
CA TRP A 123 -10.30 3.66 -12.85
C TRP A 123 -10.25 2.19 -12.44
N ARG A 124 -9.07 1.56 -12.46
CA ARG A 124 -8.88 0.18 -11.99
C ARG A 124 -9.23 0.03 -10.53
N PHE A 125 -8.80 1.00 -9.70
CA PHE A 125 -9.16 1.00 -8.29
C PHE A 125 -10.67 1.07 -8.12
N ARG A 126 -11.36 1.99 -8.79
CA ARG A 126 -12.83 2.08 -8.73
C ARG A 126 -13.52 0.81 -9.20
N GLU A 127 -13.02 0.17 -10.25
CA GLU A 127 -13.56 -1.11 -10.75
C GLU A 127 -13.42 -2.21 -9.69
N LEU A 128 -12.22 -2.40 -9.14
CA LEU A 128 -11.94 -3.41 -8.09
C LEU A 128 -12.69 -3.15 -6.79
N THR A 129 -13.10 -1.91 -6.56
CA THR A 129 -13.74 -1.50 -5.33
C THR A 129 -15.23 -1.26 -5.49
N ALA A 130 -15.82 -1.34 -6.68
CA ALA A 130 -17.19 -0.91 -6.98
C ALA A 130 -18.26 -1.35 -5.95
N ASP A 131 -18.14 -2.58 -5.43
CA ASP A 131 -19.06 -3.15 -4.44
C ASP A 131 -18.73 -2.79 -2.96
N THR A 132 -17.64 -2.07 -2.74
CA THR A 132 -17.14 -1.65 -1.42
C THR A 132 -17.84 -0.37 -0.99
N GLY A 133 -18.47 -0.39 0.19
CA GLY A 133 -19.33 0.72 0.63
C GLY A 133 -18.61 1.96 1.18
N LEU A 134 -17.30 1.93 1.42
CA LEU A 134 -16.57 3.05 2.05
C LEU A 134 -15.25 3.34 1.31
N TYR A 135 -15.03 4.63 1.02
CA TYR A 135 -13.88 5.15 0.29
C TYR A 135 -13.31 6.38 0.97
N LEU A 136 -11.99 6.49 0.99
CA LEU A 136 -11.29 7.71 1.34
C LEU A 136 -10.26 8.01 0.26
N ALA A 137 -10.35 9.21 -0.33
CA ALA A 137 -9.22 9.78 -1.05
C ALA A 137 -8.10 10.06 -0.04
N ALA A 138 -6.89 9.59 -0.34
CA ALA A 138 -5.70 9.97 0.40
C ALA A 138 -5.54 11.49 0.29
N ARG A 139 -5.31 12.16 1.41
CA ARG A 139 -5.02 13.60 1.36
C ARG A 139 -3.53 13.73 1.06
N PRO A 140 -3.12 14.68 0.20
CA PRO A 140 -1.72 15.04 0.06
C PRO A 140 -1.14 15.36 1.43
N GLY A 141 0.04 14.83 1.70
CA GLY A 141 0.76 15.02 2.96
C GLY A 141 2.26 14.89 2.73
N ARG A 142 3.04 15.52 3.61
CA ARG A 142 4.48 15.68 3.44
C ARG A 142 5.28 14.47 3.92
N CYS A 143 4.66 13.50 4.59
CA CYS A 143 5.40 12.37 5.14
C CYS A 143 5.87 11.40 4.05
N ALA A 144 5.15 11.35 2.92
CA ALA A 144 5.59 10.58 1.76
C ALA A 144 6.87 11.16 1.10
N GLU A 145 7.07 12.48 1.17
CA GLU A 145 8.26 13.16 0.61
C GLU A 145 9.55 12.62 1.25
N LEU A 146 9.52 12.34 2.56
CA LEU A 146 10.66 11.79 3.31
C LEU A 146 11.15 10.43 2.75
N LEU A 147 10.27 9.63 2.16
CA LEU A 147 10.66 8.36 1.55
C LEU A 147 11.25 8.53 0.15
N LYS A 148 10.93 9.63 -0.53
CA LYS A 148 11.43 9.92 -1.88
C LYS A 148 12.77 10.66 -1.84
N GLU A 149 12.99 11.50 -0.83
CA GLU A 149 14.24 12.24 -0.63
C GLU A 149 15.42 11.36 -0.20
N GLU A 150 15.19 10.20 0.42
CA GLU A 150 16.24 9.20 0.71
C GLU A 150 16.92 8.61 -0.55
N LEU A 151 16.45 8.95 -1.75
CA LEU A 151 17.01 8.54 -3.04
C LEU A 151 18.01 9.53 -3.64
N ILE A 152 18.21 10.71 -3.03
CA ILE A 152 19.12 11.77 -3.50
C ILE A 152 20.46 11.69 -2.76
#